data_AF-A0A098EEV8-F1
#
_entry.id   AF-A0A098EEV8-F1
#
_cell.length_a   1.000
_cell.length_b   1.000
_cell.length_c   1.000
_cell.angle_alpha   90.00
_cell.angle_beta   90.00
_cell.angle_gamma   90.00
#
_symmetry.space_group_name_H-M   'P 1'
#
loop_
_entity.id
_entity.type
_entity.pdbx_description
1 polymer ?
#
loop_
_entity_poly.entity_id
_entity_poly.type
_entity_poly.pdbx_seq_one_letter_code
_entity_poly.pdbx_strand_id
1 'polypeptide(L)'
;MRKIFVAEKYAEKSENTILSNEVAKLKKDVLKFGVELKTKEAKNLSKKDPVKALVAILSAENYASQVNTTAKTEQLKKEIYENLIRVKFDEVNENLGKKDYKSALSALAVVRNSVKTGGIEEVDGKIVSEEVENLQKNAYNVAVENLISEGKNAIKNNDHTTAFTDCKLIESYAAKLNKKVDIEKLRKNAYEIACYSKINEANGLLNKGDADGYATLNVATSYAKKANLEDLAEIEKIKPKAHDVFANYKFNAAKETVETDPGDSIVNLLLTKKHAKLANVRLPADFEEIKNKAYNNGINSKNQR
;
A
#
# COMPACT_ATOMS: atom_id res chain seq x y z
N MET A 1 21.63 31.31 18.87
CA MET A 1 20.73 30.59 19.80
C MET A 1 21.45 29.96 21.00
N ARG A 2 22.45 29.07 20.85
CA ARG A 2 23.15 28.42 21.98
C ARG A 2 23.67 29.38 23.07
N LYS A 3 24.22 30.54 22.70
CA LYS A 3 24.75 31.53 23.65
C LYS A 3 23.67 32.24 24.48
N ILE A 4 22.46 32.43 23.94
CA ILE A 4 21.33 33.07 24.65
C ILE A 4 20.74 32.11 25.67
N PHE A 5 20.62 30.82 25.32
CA PHE A 5 20.13 29.77 26.22
C PHE A 5 21.03 29.59 27.45
N VAL A 6 22.35 29.70 27.27
CA VAL A 6 23.31 29.68 28.38
C VAL A 6 23.10 30.91 29.27
N ALA A 7 22.95 32.10 28.69
CA ALA A 7 22.70 33.32 29.46
C ALA A 7 21.39 33.29 30.27
N GLU A 8 20.29 32.74 29.70
CA GLU A 8 19.02 32.54 30.42
C GLU A 8 19.20 31.64 31.66
N LYS A 9 19.87 30.49 31.51
CA LYS A 9 20.16 29.56 32.60
C LYS A 9 20.99 30.19 33.73
N TYR A 10 21.89 31.11 33.40
CA TYR A 10 22.69 31.83 34.38
C TYR A 10 21.89 32.96 35.06
N ALA A 11 21.07 33.70 34.31
CA ALA A 11 20.22 34.75 34.87
C ALA A 11 19.18 34.18 35.84
N GLU A 12 18.50 33.09 35.47
CA GLU A 12 17.54 32.38 36.33
C GLU A 12 18.19 31.86 37.62
N LYS A 13 19.39 31.27 37.53
CA LYS A 13 20.13 30.78 38.71
C LYS A 13 20.63 31.88 39.64
N SER A 14 20.76 33.11 39.15
CA SER A 14 21.34 34.22 39.91
C SER A 14 20.32 35.07 40.68
N GLU A 15 19.01 34.78 40.54
CA GLU A 15 17.89 35.61 41.03
C GLU A 15 18.00 37.10 40.64
N ASN A 16 18.84 37.42 39.65
CA ASN A 16 19.10 38.79 39.22
C ASN A 16 18.05 39.21 38.20
N THR A 17 17.00 39.84 38.70
CA THR A 17 15.84 40.32 37.93
C THR A 17 16.21 41.30 36.83
N ILE A 18 17.26 42.12 37.02
CA ILE A 18 17.75 43.07 35.99
C ILE A 18 18.39 42.31 34.83
N LEU A 19 19.32 41.38 35.11
CA LEU A 19 19.95 40.54 34.09
C LEU A 19 18.93 39.67 33.34
N SER A 20 17.92 39.15 34.05
CA SER A 20 16.83 38.39 33.45
C SER A 20 16.00 39.22 32.46
N ASN A 21 15.68 40.47 32.83
CA ASN A 21 14.95 41.40 31.97
C ASN A 21 15.75 41.81 30.72
N GLU A 22 17.05 42.03 30.85
CA GLU A 22 17.93 42.37 29.72
C GLU A 22 18.06 41.21 28.72
N VAL A 23 18.22 39.98 29.22
CA VAL A 23 18.27 38.78 28.37
C VAL A 23 16.93 38.56 27.65
N ALA A 24 15.80 38.75 28.33
CA ALA A 24 14.47 38.68 27.72
C ALA A 24 14.27 39.72 26.62
N LYS A 25 14.73 40.97 26.84
CA LYS A 25 14.71 42.03 25.83
C LYS A 25 15.58 41.67 24.62
N LEU A 26 16.80 41.20 24.85
CA LEU A 26 17.72 40.78 23.78
C LEU A 26 17.14 39.64 22.94
N LYS A 27 16.50 38.65 23.58
CA LYS A 27 15.82 37.56 22.87
C LYS A 27 14.70 38.08 21.98
N LYS A 28 13.90 39.03 22.48
CA LYS A 28 12.83 39.67 21.71
C LYS A 28 13.39 40.42 20.49
N ASP A 29 14.48 41.15 20.65
CA ASP A 29 15.10 41.91 19.57
C ASP A 29 15.74 40.99 18.50
N VAL A 30 16.38 39.90 18.92
CA VAL A 30 16.92 38.87 18.00
C VAL A 30 15.80 38.20 17.19
N LEU A 31 14.66 37.89 17.83
CA LEU A 31 13.53 37.29 17.12
C LEU A 31 12.89 38.26 16.13
N LYS A 32 12.73 39.55 16.49
CA LYS A 32 12.27 40.60 15.55
C LYS A 32 13.19 40.74 14.34
N PHE A 33 14.50 40.80 14.58
CA PHE A 33 15.49 40.80 13.50
C PHE A 33 15.40 39.54 12.63
N GLY A 34 15.14 38.39 13.25
CA GLY A 34 14.85 37.13 12.58
C GLY A 34 13.64 37.21 11.64
N VAL A 35 12.55 37.87 12.06
CA VAL A 35 11.35 38.11 11.21
C VAL A 35 11.73 38.88 9.95
N GLU A 36 12.46 39.99 10.09
CA GLU A 36 12.89 40.83 8.96
C GLU A 36 13.79 40.08 7.99
N LEU A 37 14.81 39.38 8.52
CA LEU A 37 15.73 38.58 7.72
C LEU A 37 15.00 37.48 6.94
N LYS A 38 14.12 36.72 7.60
CA LYS A 38 13.40 35.61 6.97
C LYS A 38 12.36 36.09 5.95
N THR A 39 11.72 37.22 6.20
CA THR A 39 10.82 37.85 5.22
C THR A 39 11.59 38.29 3.96
N LYS A 40 12.79 38.87 4.12
CA LYS A 40 13.66 39.26 3.00
C LYS A 40 14.18 38.04 2.23
N GLU A 41 14.57 36.98 2.93
CA GLU A 41 14.98 35.71 2.34
C GLU A 41 13.84 35.11 1.49
N ALA A 42 12.63 35.05 2.04
CA ALA A 42 11.45 34.56 1.34
C ALA A 42 11.17 35.37 0.06
N LYS A 43 11.25 36.70 0.13
CA LYS A 43 11.07 37.57 -1.04
C LYS A 43 12.09 37.31 -2.15
N ASN A 44 13.36 37.12 -1.79
CA ASN A 44 14.44 36.85 -2.74
C ASN A 44 14.29 35.46 -3.40
N LEU A 45 13.74 34.49 -2.67
CA LEU A 45 13.55 33.12 -3.13
C LEU A 45 12.23 32.89 -3.86
N SER A 46 11.22 33.74 -3.64
CA SER A 46 9.83 33.54 -4.10
C SER A 46 9.71 33.07 -5.56
N LYS A 47 10.53 33.63 -6.48
CA LYS A 47 10.54 33.25 -7.90
C LYS A 47 11.57 32.18 -8.28
N LYS A 48 12.59 31.95 -7.44
CA LYS A 48 13.73 31.06 -7.74
C LYS A 48 13.54 29.67 -7.16
N ASP A 49 13.01 29.62 -5.94
CA ASP A 49 12.76 28.40 -5.19
C ASP A 49 11.56 28.65 -4.26
N PRO A 50 10.33 28.55 -4.78
CA PRO A 50 9.12 28.82 -4.01
C PRO A 50 8.98 27.93 -2.77
N VAL A 51 9.54 26.71 -2.79
CA VAL A 51 9.55 25.81 -1.64
C VAL A 51 10.42 26.37 -0.52
N LYS A 52 11.65 26.77 -0.81
CA LYS A 52 12.50 27.41 0.21
C LYS A 52 11.94 28.77 0.65
N ALA A 53 11.28 29.49 -0.25
CA ALA A 53 10.59 30.74 0.10
C ALA A 53 9.47 30.50 1.12
N LEU A 54 8.67 29.43 0.96
CA LEU A 54 7.65 29.04 1.95
C LEU A 54 8.28 28.69 3.30
N VAL A 55 9.38 27.94 3.32
CA VAL A 55 10.09 27.62 4.57
C VAL A 55 10.56 28.89 5.27
N ALA A 56 11.10 29.85 4.52
CA ALA A 56 11.54 31.13 5.06
C ALA A 56 10.36 31.96 5.61
N ILE A 57 9.24 32.07 4.88
CA ILE A 57 8.10 32.87 5.34
C ILE A 57 7.42 32.26 6.58
N LEU A 58 7.30 30.93 6.65
CA LEU A 58 6.78 30.23 7.82
C LEU A 58 7.72 30.39 9.04
N SER A 59 9.03 30.45 8.81
CA SER A 59 10.01 30.75 9.86
C SER A 59 9.83 32.17 10.41
N ALA A 60 9.55 33.15 9.53
CA ALA A 60 9.26 34.52 9.95
C ALA A 60 7.99 34.59 10.81
N GLU A 61 6.91 33.92 10.39
CA GLU A 61 5.66 33.82 11.16
C GLU A 61 5.89 33.19 12.54
N ASN A 62 6.67 32.11 12.60
CA ASN A 62 7.01 31.45 13.86
C ASN A 62 7.88 32.30 14.80
N TYR A 63 8.77 33.15 14.27
CA TYR A 63 9.52 34.10 15.10
C TYR A 63 8.64 35.23 15.62
N ALA A 64 7.71 35.72 14.79
CA ALA A 64 6.78 36.77 15.18
C ALA A 64 5.83 36.31 16.29
N SER A 65 5.33 35.07 16.21
CA SER A 65 4.46 34.48 17.24
C SER A 65 5.16 34.37 18.61
N GLN A 66 6.44 34.00 18.63
CA GLN A 66 7.23 33.90 19.87
C GLN A 66 7.43 35.24 20.59
N VAL A 67 7.24 36.37 19.91
CA VAL A 67 7.33 37.71 20.51
C VAL A 67 5.98 38.43 20.59
N ASN A 68 4.87 37.69 20.38
CA ASN A 68 3.50 38.21 20.35
C ASN A 68 3.33 39.39 19.39
N THR A 69 3.89 39.24 18.18
CA THR A 69 3.71 40.20 17.07
C THR A 69 3.20 39.47 15.84
N THR A 70 2.60 40.21 14.91
CA THR A 70 2.17 39.67 13.62
C THR A 70 3.18 40.05 12.55
N ALA A 71 3.71 39.06 11.83
CA ALA A 71 4.46 39.32 10.62
C ALA A 71 3.46 39.67 9.51
N LYS A 72 3.63 40.81 8.82
CA LYS A 72 2.80 41.19 7.67
C LYS A 72 3.23 40.39 6.43
N THR A 73 2.95 39.10 6.40
CA THR A 73 3.46 38.14 5.42
C THR A 73 2.40 37.68 4.42
N GLU A 74 1.14 38.03 4.61
CA GLU A 74 -0.01 37.47 3.90
C GLU A 74 0.12 37.63 2.38
N GLN A 75 0.40 38.86 1.92
CA GLN A 75 0.56 39.13 0.49
C GLN A 75 1.75 38.36 -0.11
N LEU A 76 2.91 38.39 0.57
CA LEU A 76 4.10 37.68 0.09
C LEU A 76 3.89 36.17 0.08
N LYS A 77 3.17 35.62 1.07
CA LYS A 77 2.83 34.21 1.15
C LYS A 77 1.92 33.80 -0.02
N LYS A 78 0.92 34.63 -0.35
CA LYS A 78 0.08 34.43 -1.54
C LYS A 78 0.91 34.41 -2.82
N GLU A 79 1.79 35.41 -3.01
CA GLU A 79 2.70 35.47 -4.17
C GLU A 79 3.61 34.22 -4.27
N ILE A 80 4.13 33.74 -3.14
CA ILE A 80 4.97 32.52 -3.11
C ILE A 80 4.14 31.29 -3.53
N TYR A 81 2.91 31.15 -3.03
CA TYR A 81 2.06 30.03 -3.44
C TYR A 81 1.67 30.11 -4.92
N GLU A 82 1.38 31.30 -5.46
CA GLU A 82 1.14 31.48 -6.90
C GLU A 82 2.35 31.04 -7.73
N ASN A 83 3.57 31.42 -7.32
CA ASN A 83 4.80 30.99 -7.98
C ASN A 83 5.03 29.48 -7.85
N LEU A 84 4.73 28.88 -6.69
CA LEU A 84 4.80 27.44 -6.51
C LEU A 84 3.83 26.70 -7.45
N ILE A 85 2.61 27.21 -7.61
CA ILE A 85 1.60 26.66 -8.51
C ILE A 85 2.12 26.70 -9.96
N ARG A 86 2.68 27.83 -10.42
CA ARG A 86 3.29 27.95 -11.76
C ARG A 86 4.38 26.91 -12.00
N VAL A 87 5.36 26.85 -11.11
CA VAL A 87 6.48 25.89 -11.20
C VAL A 87 5.97 24.45 -11.22
N LYS A 88 4.94 24.14 -10.42
CA LYS A 88 4.38 22.80 -10.40
C LYS A 88 3.56 22.47 -11.64
N PHE A 89 2.89 23.43 -12.28
CA PHE A 89 2.28 23.18 -13.59
C PHE A 89 3.31 22.91 -14.67
N ASP A 90 4.44 23.63 -14.69
CA ASP A 90 5.54 23.36 -15.61
C ASP A 90 6.10 21.93 -15.41
N GLU A 91 6.31 21.54 -14.14
CA GLU A 91 6.75 20.18 -13.77
C GLU A 91 5.74 19.10 -14.18
N VAL A 92 4.43 19.36 -14.07
CA VAL A 92 3.39 18.44 -14.56
C VAL A 92 3.53 18.23 -16.08
N ASN A 93 3.64 19.32 -16.84
CA ASN A 93 3.77 19.25 -18.30
C ASN A 93 5.05 18.53 -18.73
N GLU A 94 6.17 18.81 -18.08
CA GLU A 94 7.44 18.12 -18.33
C GLU A 94 7.32 16.61 -18.06
N ASN A 95 6.74 16.24 -16.92
CA ASN A 95 6.56 14.83 -16.56
C ASN A 95 5.61 14.11 -17.51
N LEU A 96 4.51 14.75 -17.92
CA LEU A 96 3.62 14.19 -18.94
C LEU A 96 4.33 13.98 -20.28
N GLY A 97 5.21 14.92 -20.69
CA GLY A 97 6.06 14.78 -21.88
C GLY A 97 7.01 13.58 -21.80
N LYS A 98 7.51 13.25 -20.60
CA LYS A 98 8.33 12.06 -20.32
C LYS A 98 7.51 10.78 -20.09
N LYS A 99 6.18 10.87 -20.18
CA LYS A 99 5.22 9.82 -19.80
C LYS A 99 5.31 9.39 -18.33
N ASP A 100 5.90 10.20 -17.44
CA ASP A 100 5.93 9.93 -16.00
C ASP A 100 4.66 10.45 -15.32
N TYR A 101 3.59 9.67 -15.46
CA TYR A 101 2.30 10.01 -14.87
C TYR A 101 2.34 10.07 -13.33
N LYS A 102 3.23 9.32 -12.67
CA LYS A 102 3.30 9.27 -11.20
C LYS A 102 3.82 10.61 -10.68
N SER A 103 4.90 11.12 -11.27
CA SER A 103 5.45 12.43 -10.93
C SER A 103 4.48 13.56 -11.30
N ALA A 104 3.80 13.47 -12.45
CA ALA A 104 2.76 14.42 -12.83
C ALA A 104 1.59 14.47 -11.81
N LEU A 105 1.06 13.32 -11.38
CA LEU A 105 0.00 13.26 -10.36
C LEU A 105 0.46 13.80 -9.00
N SER A 106 1.73 13.54 -8.63
CA SER A 106 2.34 14.07 -7.40
C SER A 106 2.42 15.60 -7.44
N ALA A 107 2.92 16.17 -8.53
CA ALA A 107 2.99 17.62 -8.70
C ALA A 107 1.59 18.27 -8.68
N LEU A 108 0.58 17.66 -9.32
CA LEU A 108 -0.82 18.12 -9.22
C LEU A 108 -1.37 18.08 -7.79
N ALA A 109 -0.94 17.13 -6.95
CA ALA A 109 -1.33 17.11 -5.54
C ALA A 109 -0.75 18.32 -4.77
N VAL A 110 0.49 18.71 -5.09
CA VAL A 110 1.10 19.93 -4.54
C VAL A 110 0.34 21.18 -4.98
N VAL A 111 -0.08 21.26 -6.24
CA VAL A 111 -0.92 22.37 -6.74
C VAL A 111 -2.22 22.47 -5.93
N ARG A 112 -2.96 21.36 -5.77
CA ARG A 112 -4.22 21.35 -4.99
C ARG A 112 -4.04 21.82 -3.55
N ASN A 113 -2.97 21.36 -2.90
CA ASN A 113 -2.67 21.78 -1.53
C ASN A 113 -2.33 23.28 -1.48
N SER A 114 -1.56 23.77 -2.45
CA SER A 114 -1.18 25.19 -2.55
C SER A 114 -2.40 26.09 -2.79
N VAL A 115 -3.33 25.67 -3.65
CA VAL A 115 -4.62 26.34 -3.87
C VAL A 115 -5.40 26.45 -2.56
N LYS A 116 -5.57 25.32 -1.87
CA LYS A 116 -6.34 25.25 -0.61
C LYS A 116 -5.71 26.10 0.50
N THR A 117 -4.39 26.04 0.65
CA THR A 117 -3.68 26.75 1.72
C THR A 117 -3.48 28.24 1.40
N GLY A 118 -3.24 28.57 0.14
CA GLY A 118 -3.02 29.95 -0.32
C GLY A 118 -4.30 30.72 -0.62
N GLY A 119 -5.45 30.05 -0.75
CA GLY A 119 -6.70 30.68 -1.20
C GLY A 119 -6.58 31.23 -2.62
N ILE A 120 -5.94 30.48 -3.51
CA ILE A 120 -5.63 30.90 -4.90
C ILE A 120 -6.53 30.15 -5.85
N GLU A 121 -7.49 30.84 -6.43
CA GLU A 121 -8.43 30.26 -7.40
C GLU A 121 -7.96 30.45 -8.85
N GLU A 122 -7.16 31.50 -9.10
CA GLU A 122 -6.72 31.89 -10.43
C GLU A 122 -5.21 32.19 -10.44
N VAL A 123 -4.52 31.72 -11.47
CA VAL A 123 -3.12 32.05 -11.76
C VAL A 123 -2.99 32.33 -13.25
N ASP A 124 -2.38 33.47 -13.60
CA ASP A 124 -2.13 33.88 -15.00
C ASP A 124 -3.37 33.88 -15.89
N GLY A 125 -4.52 34.34 -15.36
CA GLY A 125 -5.77 34.41 -16.12
C GLY A 125 -6.54 33.08 -16.22
N LYS A 126 -6.06 32.02 -15.55
CA LYS A 126 -6.64 30.67 -15.61
C LYS A 126 -7.15 30.21 -14.27
N ILE A 127 -8.35 29.63 -14.27
CA ILE A 127 -8.93 28.96 -13.10
C ILE A 127 -8.10 27.70 -12.81
N VAL A 128 -7.45 27.66 -11.65
CA VAL A 128 -6.48 26.61 -11.30
C VAL A 128 -7.17 25.24 -11.19
N SER A 129 -8.41 25.18 -10.71
CA SER A 129 -9.15 23.93 -10.57
C SER A 129 -9.44 23.25 -11.91
N GLU A 130 -9.80 24.02 -12.94
CA GLU A 130 -10.08 23.51 -14.28
C GLU A 130 -8.81 22.99 -14.96
N GLU A 131 -7.69 23.72 -14.84
CA GLU A 131 -6.40 23.29 -15.36
C GLU A 131 -5.92 21.99 -14.69
N VAL A 132 -6.07 21.91 -13.36
CA VAL A 132 -5.75 20.70 -12.60
C VAL A 132 -6.60 19.52 -13.05
N GLU A 133 -7.89 19.71 -13.32
CA GLU A 133 -8.77 18.65 -13.81
C GLU A 133 -8.33 18.15 -15.19
N ASN A 134 -8.04 19.08 -16.11
CA ASN A 134 -7.59 18.76 -17.47
C ASN A 134 -6.26 17.98 -17.46
N LEU A 135 -5.26 18.48 -16.73
CA LEU A 135 -3.96 17.82 -16.61
C LEU A 135 -4.06 16.47 -15.88
N GLN A 136 -4.95 16.35 -14.90
CA GLN A 136 -5.22 15.08 -14.23
C GLN A 136 -5.80 14.03 -15.18
N LYS A 137 -6.77 14.42 -16.04
CA LYS A 137 -7.31 13.53 -17.08
C LYS A 137 -6.20 13.11 -18.05
N ASN A 138 -5.32 14.02 -18.45
CA ASN A 138 -4.16 13.68 -19.29
C ASN A 138 -3.22 12.68 -18.60
N ALA A 139 -2.88 12.92 -17.33
CA ALA A 139 -2.07 11.99 -16.54
C ALA A 139 -2.70 10.59 -16.44
N TYR A 140 -4.03 10.50 -16.27
CA TYR A 140 -4.72 9.21 -16.26
C TYR A 140 -4.69 8.50 -17.62
N ASN A 141 -4.81 9.22 -18.74
CA ASN A 141 -4.67 8.61 -20.07
C ASN A 141 -3.25 8.02 -20.24
N VAL A 142 -2.21 8.79 -19.90
CA VAL A 142 -0.81 8.32 -19.93
C VAL A 142 -0.61 7.12 -19.01
N ALA A 143 -1.20 7.14 -17.80
CA ALA A 143 -1.12 6.03 -16.87
C ALA A 143 -1.69 4.74 -17.46
N VAL A 144 -2.87 4.80 -18.08
CA VAL A 144 -3.51 3.63 -18.71
C VAL A 144 -2.62 3.04 -19.81
N GLU A 145 -2.06 3.86 -20.69
CA GLU A 145 -1.17 3.39 -21.77
C GLU A 145 0.10 2.74 -21.25
N ASN A 146 0.74 3.36 -20.24
CA ASN A 146 1.94 2.82 -19.62
C ASN A 146 1.66 1.50 -18.91
N LEU A 147 0.61 1.43 -18.09
CA LEU A 147 0.24 0.24 -17.34
C LEU A 147 -0.12 -0.94 -18.25
N ILE A 148 -0.74 -0.69 -19.42
CA ILE A 148 -0.96 -1.76 -20.41
C ILE A 148 0.38 -2.32 -20.89
N SER A 149 1.37 -1.46 -21.12
CA SER A 149 2.69 -1.85 -21.60
C SER A 149 3.49 -2.57 -20.51
N GLU A 150 3.47 -2.05 -19.28
CA GLU A 150 4.05 -2.66 -18.08
C GLU A 150 3.45 -4.05 -17.82
N GLY A 151 2.12 -4.16 -17.83
CA GLY A 151 1.43 -5.43 -17.63
C GLY A 151 1.79 -6.45 -18.70
N LYS A 152 1.88 -6.06 -19.98
CA LYS A 152 2.35 -6.95 -21.06
C LYS A 152 3.78 -7.43 -20.83
N ASN A 153 4.67 -6.58 -20.33
CA ASN A 153 6.03 -6.98 -19.98
C ASN A 153 6.07 -7.89 -18.75
N ALA A 154 5.23 -7.64 -17.75
CA ALA A 154 5.08 -8.51 -16.60
C ALA A 154 4.65 -9.93 -17.01
N ILE A 155 3.68 -10.06 -17.93
CA ILE A 155 3.31 -11.35 -18.53
C ILE A 155 4.50 -12.04 -19.20
N LYS A 156 5.27 -11.31 -20.03
CA LYS A 156 6.47 -11.88 -20.68
C LYS A 156 7.52 -12.38 -19.68
N ASN A 157 7.59 -11.75 -18.51
CA ASN A 157 8.52 -12.08 -17.44
C ASN A 157 7.94 -13.08 -16.40
N ASN A 158 6.77 -13.67 -16.67
CA ASN A 158 6.05 -14.55 -15.74
C ASN A 158 5.70 -13.92 -14.38
N ASP A 159 5.61 -12.58 -14.32
CA ASP A 159 5.22 -11.83 -13.13
C ASP A 159 3.72 -11.53 -13.14
N HIS A 160 2.93 -12.51 -12.71
CA HIS A 160 1.48 -12.36 -12.59
C HIS A 160 1.05 -11.34 -11.52
N THR A 161 1.88 -11.09 -10.50
CA THR A 161 1.53 -10.16 -9.40
C THR A 161 1.52 -8.73 -9.88
N THR A 162 2.56 -8.34 -10.62
CA THR A 162 2.60 -7.02 -11.27
C THR A 162 1.49 -6.91 -12.31
N ALA A 163 1.28 -7.93 -13.16
CA ALA A 163 0.23 -7.90 -14.17
C ALA A 163 -1.19 -7.71 -13.58
N PHE A 164 -1.51 -8.34 -12.45
CA PHE A 164 -2.78 -8.12 -11.75
C PHE A 164 -2.89 -6.71 -11.16
N THR A 165 -1.80 -6.21 -10.59
CA THR A 165 -1.74 -4.85 -10.03
C THR A 165 -2.00 -3.82 -11.13
N ASP A 166 -1.37 -3.98 -12.28
CA ASP A 166 -1.53 -3.12 -13.45
C ASP A 166 -2.97 -3.18 -13.98
N CYS A 167 -3.56 -4.37 -14.11
CA CYS A 167 -4.97 -4.52 -14.50
C CYS A 167 -5.91 -3.71 -13.59
N LYS A 168 -5.70 -3.78 -12.27
CA LYS A 168 -6.53 -3.04 -11.30
C LYS A 168 -6.33 -1.53 -11.41
N LEU A 169 -5.11 -1.08 -11.62
CA LEU A 169 -4.81 0.34 -11.80
C LEU A 169 -5.38 0.88 -13.12
N ILE A 170 -5.30 0.11 -14.20
CA ILE A 170 -5.92 0.46 -15.49
C ILE A 170 -7.43 0.68 -15.30
N GLU A 171 -8.13 -0.25 -14.65
CA GLU A 171 -9.57 -0.09 -14.38
C GLU A 171 -9.86 1.14 -13.54
N SER A 172 -9.07 1.39 -12.49
CA SER A 172 -9.26 2.55 -11.62
C SER A 172 -9.11 3.87 -12.38
N TYR A 173 -8.07 4.01 -13.22
CA TYR A 173 -7.86 5.23 -14.00
C TYR A 173 -8.84 5.35 -15.16
N ALA A 174 -9.18 4.25 -15.84
CA ALA A 174 -10.18 4.23 -16.89
C ALA A 174 -11.58 4.65 -16.38
N ALA A 175 -11.96 4.19 -15.18
CA ALA A 175 -13.20 4.60 -14.53
C ALA A 175 -13.23 6.11 -14.25
N LYS A 176 -12.11 6.69 -13.77
CA LYS A 176 -11.99 8.15 -13.56
C LYS A 176 -12.06 8.96 -14.86
N LEU A 177 -11.79 8.32 -15.98
CA LEU A 177 -11.91 8.90 -17.32
C LEU A 177 -13.28 8.63 -17.96
N ASN A 178 -14.17 7.89 -17.29
CA ASN A 178 -15.40 7.34 -17.87
C ASN A 178 -15.15 6.58 -19.19
N LYS A 179 -14.04 5.83 -19.25
CA LYS A 179 -13.65 5.01 -20.42
C LYS A 179 -13.68 3.54 -20.08
N LYS A 180 -14.03 2.71 -21.07
CA LYS A 180 -13.83 1.26 -21.02
C LYS A 180 -12.54 0.91 -21.74
N VAL A 181 -11.70 0.12 -21.08
CA VAL A 181 -10.44 -0.40 -21.64
C VAL A 181 -10.53 -1.92 -21.64
N ASP A 182 -10.29 -2.55 -22.78
CA ASP A 182 -10.24 -4.00 -22.86
C ASP A 182 -8.89 -4.53 -22.37
N ILE A 183 -8.91 -5.15 -21.20
CA ILE A 183 -7.77 -5.82 -20.57
C ILE A 183 -8.04 -7.29 -20.28
N GLU A 184 -9.11 -7.87 -20.86
CA GLU A 184 -9.53 -9.23 -20.54
C GLU A 184 -8.43 -10.25 -20.86
N LYS A 185 -7.82 -10.12 -22.03
CA LYS A 185 -6.70 -10.98 -22.45
C LYS A 185 -5.50 -10.87 -21.52
N LEU A 186 -5.14 -9.64 -21.12
CA LEU A 186 -4.02 -9.40 -20.19
C LEU A 186 -4.27 -10.10 -18.85
N ARG A 187 -5.50 -9.98 -18.33
CA ARG A 187 -5.94 -10.60 -17.08
C ARG A 187 -5.94 -12.13 -17.15
N LYS A 188 -6.44 -12.72 -18.25
CA LYS A 188 -6.44 -14.17 -18.43
C LYS A 188 -5.03 -14.74 -18.46
N ASN A 189 -4.11 -14.08 -19.17
CA ASN A 189 -2.70 -14.49 -19.19
C ASN A 189 -2.06 -14.42 -17.79
N ALA A 190 -2.40 -13.41 -16.97
CA ALA A 190 -1.92 -13.34 -15.60
C ALA A 190 -2.44 -14.51 -14.75
N TYR A 191 -3.71 -14.90 -14.92
CA TYR A 191 -4.29 -16.08 -14.27
C TYR A 191 -3.64 -17.39 -14.72
N GLU A 192 -3.32 -17.53 -16.00
CA GLU A 192 -2.60 -18.69 -16.52
C GLU A 192 -1.22 -18.84 -15.86
N ILE A 193 -0.43 -17.76 -15.81
CA ILE A 193 0.89 -17.77 -15.14
C ILE A 193 0.74 -18.10 -13.64
N ALA A 194 -0.22 -17.48 -12.96
CA ALA A 194 -0.49 -17.72 -11.54
C ALA A 194 -0.91 -19.19 -11.30
N CYS A 195 -1.68 -19.78 -12.20
CA CYS A 195 -2.11 -21.17 -12.16
C CYS A 195 -0.89 -22.10 -12.19
N TYR A 196 -0.03 -21.99 -13.20
CA TYR A 196 1.16 -22.84 -13.31
C TYR A 196 2.13 -22.65 -12.15
N SER A 197 2.30 -21.42 -11.66
CA SER A 197 3.09 -21.16 -10.46
C SER A 197 2.56 -21.94 -9.25
N LYS A 198 1.24 -21.93 -9.03
CA LYS A 198 0.60 -22.66 -7.93
C LYS A 198 0.60 -24.18 -8.12
N ILE A 199 0.55 -24.68 -9.36
CA ILE A 199 0.75 -26.11 -9.65
C ILE A 199 2.14 -26.56 -9.22
N ASN A 200 3.17 -25.78 -9.55
CA ASN A 200 4.56 -26.09 -9.18
C ASN A 200 4.76 -26.05 -7.66
N GLU A 201 4.20 -25.04 -6.98
CA GLU A 201 4.23 -24.95 -5.52
C GLU A 201 3.50 -26.12 -4.86
N ALA A 202 2.29 -26.46 -5.31
CA ALA A 202 1.54 -27.60 -4.82
C ALA A 202 2.34 -28.89 -4.99
N ASN A 203 2.94 -29.12 -6.16
CA ASN A 203 3.81 -30.28 -6.39
C ASN A 203 4.97 -30.34 -5.40
N GLY A 204 5.62 -29.21 -5.13
CA GLY A 204 6.71 -29.12 -4.15
C GLY A 204 6.28 -29.51 -2.73
N LEU A 205 5.12 -29.02 -2.28
CA LEU A 205 4.54 -29.33 -0.98
C LEU A 205 4.13 -30.80 -0.87
N LEU A 206 3.41 -31.31 -1.88
CA LEU A 206 2.94 -32.69 -1.91
C LEU A 206 4.09 -33.70 -1.97
N ASN A 207 5.20 -33.37 -2.62
CA ASN A 207 6.40 -34.21 -2.62
C ASN A 207 7.06 -34.33 -1.24
N LYS A 208 6.79 -33.39 -0.34
CA LYS A 208 7.26 -33.42 1.06
C LYS A 208 6.24 -34.03 2.02
N GLY A 209 5.08 -34.48 1.52
CA GLY A 209 3.99 -34.95 2.35
C GLY A 209 3.24 -33.84 3.09
N ASP A 210 3.37 -32.59 2.63
CA ASP A 210 2.71 -31.44 3.24
C ASP A 210 1.28 -31.25 2.72
N ALA A 211 0.32 -31.22 3.64
CA ALA A 211 -1.11 -31.10 3.36
C ALA A 211 -1.50 -29.73 2.77
N ASP A 212 -0.69 -28.70 2.97
CA ASP A 212 -0.92 -27.38 2.37
C ASP A 212 -0.89 -27.44 0.83
N GLY A 213 -0.21 -28.44 0.26
CA GLY A 213 -0.24 -28.72 -1.17
C GLY A 213 -1.66 -28.93 -1.73
N TYR A 214 -2.58 -29.49 -0.94
CA TYR A 214 -3.99 -29.64 -1.34
C TYR A 214 -4.71 -28.28 -1.46
N ALA A 215 -4.50 -27.38 -0.49
CA ALA A 215 -5.07 -26.04 -0.54
C ALA A 215 -4.48 -25.23 -1.71
N THR A 216 -3.16 -25.31 -1.91
CA THR A 216 -2.47 -24.66 -3.03
C THR A 216 -2.98 -25.15 -4.40
N LEU A 217 -3.27 -26.44 -4.55
CA LEU A 217 -3.86 -26.98 -5.78
C LEU A 217 -5.28 -26.45 -6.04
N ASN A 218 -6.09 -26.26 -5.00
CA ASN A 218 -7.41 -25.65 -5.14
C ASN A 218 -7.33 -24.19 -5.61
N VAL A 219 -6.31 -23.45 -5.15
CA VAL A 219 -6.03 -22.10 -5.66
C VAL A 219 -5.65 -22.14 -7.14
N ALA A 220 -4.76 -23.07 -7.54
CA ALA A 220 -4.41 -23.27 -8.96
C ALA A 220 -5.66 -23.55 -9.82
N THR A 221 -6.57 -24.40 -9.34
CA THR A 221 -7.83 -24.73 -10.03
C THR A 221 -8.74 -23.50 -10.18
N SER A 222 -8.80 -22.65 -9.16
CA SER A 222 -9.54 -21.38 -9.23
C SER A 222 -8.94 -20.43 -10.28
N TYR A 223 -7.61 -20.34 -10.37
CA TYR A 223 -6.94 -19.55 -11.40
C TYR A 223 -7.14 -20.12 -12.80
N ALA A 224 -7.08 -21.45 -12.98
CA ALA A 224 -7.36 -22.09 -14.26
C ALA A 224 -8.74 -21.71 -14.80
N LYS A 225 -9.78 -21.78 -13.95
CA LYS A 225 -11.13 -21.35 -14.30
C LYS A 225 -11.20 -19.88 -14.73
N LYS A 226 -10.53 -18.98 -14.01
CA LYS A 226 -10.49 -17.54 -14.34
C LYS A 226 -9.69 -17.25 -15.62
N ALA A 227 -8.77 -18.14 -16.00
CA ALA A 227 -8.04 -18.10 -17.26
C ALA A 227 -8.81 -18.76 -18.43
N ASN A 228 -9.96 -19.39 -18.17
CA ASN A 228 -10.67 -20.29 -19.11
C ASN A 228 -9.82 -21.48 -19.57
N LEU A 229 -8.97 -22.02 -18.68
CA LEU A 229 -8.18 -23.24 -18.89
C LEU A 229 -8.91 -24.42 -18.23
N GLU A 230 -10.02 -24.85 -18.83
CA GLU A 230 -10.78 -26.00 -18.36
C GLU A 230 -9.97 -27.30 -18.55
N ASP A 231 -10.18 -28.26 -17.65
CA ASP A 231 -9.59 -29.61 -17.69
C ASP A 231 -8.07 -29.66 -17.86
N LEU A 232 -7.37 -28.75 -17.16
CA LEU A 232 -5.91 -28.68 -17.19
C LEU A 232 -5.28 -29.98 -16.70
N ALA A 233 -4.63 -30.72 -17.61
CA ALA A 233 -4.10 -32.06 -17.38
C ALA A 233 -3.10 -32.11 -16.22
N GLU A 234 -2.33 -31.04 -16.03
CA GLU A 234 -1.37 -30.87 -14.95
C GLU A 234 -2.03 -30.91 -13.58
N ILE A 235 -3.23 -30.32 -13.42
CA ILE A 235 -4.00 -30.36 -12.17
C ILE A 235 -4.53 -31.78 -11.94
N GLU A 236 -5.15 -32.38 -12.96
CA GLU A 236 -5.72 -33.72 -12.83
C GLU A 236 -4.65 -34.77 -12.52
N LYS A 237 -3.43 -34.61 -13.05
CA LYS A 237 -2.29 -35.48 -12.76
C LYS A 237 -1.90 -35.50 -11.27
N ILE A 238 -2.00 -34.36 -10.58
CA ILE A 238 -1.47 -34.20 -9.21
C ILE A 238 -2.56 -34.29 -8.14
N LYS A 239 -3.82 -34.19 -8.54
CA LYS A 239 -5.01 -34.24 -7.69
C LYS A 239 -5.16 -35.53 -6.88
N PRO A 240 -4.90 -36.75 -7.41
CA PRO A 240 -4.92 -37.96 -6.58
C PRO A 240 -3.90 -37.90 -5.44
N LYS A 241 -2.68 -37.44 -5.73
CA LYS A 241 -1.62 -37.27 -4.73
C LYS A 241 -2.00 -36.23 -3.67
N ALA A 242 -2.62 -35.12 -4.08
CA ALA A 242 -3.10 -34.11 -3.16
C ALA A 242 -4.14 -34.67 -2.17
N HIS A 243 -5.06 -35.49 -2.66
CA HIS A 243 -6.04 -36.16 -1.82
C HIS A 243 -5.41 -37.21 -0.90
N ASP A 244 -4.43 -37.98 -1.36
CA ASP A 244 -3.72 -38.96 -0.53
C ASP A 244 -2.97 -38.29 0.64
N VAL A 245 -2.14 -37.27 0.34
CA VAL A 245 -1.41 -36.52 1.38
C VAL A 245 -2.38 -35.90 2.40
N PHE A 246 -3.48 -35.29 1.93
CA PHE A 246 -4.48 -34.70 2.82
C PHE A 246 -5.22 -35.75 3.67
N ALA A 247 -5.49 -36.94 3.12
CA ALA A 247 -6.08 -38.05 3.87
C ALA A 247 -5.15 -38.50 5.00
N ASN A 248 -3.85 -38.65 4.72
CA ASN A 248 -2.85 -39.04 5.72
C ASN A 248 -2.70 -37.98 6.81
N TYR A 249 -2.68 -36.69 6.45
CA TYR A 249 -2.68 -35.59 7.42
C TYR A 249 -3.90 -35.64 8.35
N LYS A 250 -5.11 -35.84 7.78
CA LYS A 250 -6.33 -35.96 8.57
C LYS A 250 -6.33 -37.19 9.45
N PHE A 251 -5.76 -38.29 8.99
CA PHE A 251 -5.64 -39.49 9.81
C PHE A 251 -4.71 -39.27 11.01
N ASN A 252 -3.57 -38.60 10.81
CA ASN A 252 -2.66 -38.26 11.91
C ASN A 252 -3.31 -37.32 12.92
N ALA A 253 -4.04 -36.30 12.46
CA ALA A 253 -4.81 -35.43 13.35
C ALA A 253 -5.87 -36.20 14.16
N ALA A 254 -6.53 -37.20 13.55
CA ALA A 254 -7.47 -38.05 14.28
C ALA A 254 -6.79 -38.85 15.41
N LYS A 255 -5.54 -39.29 15.22
CA LYS A 255 -4.77 -39.98 16.27
C LYS A 255 -4.42 -39.06 17.42
N GLU A 256 -4.08 -37.81 17.12
CA GLU A 256 -3.73 -36.80 18.13
C GLU A 256 -4.93 -36.43 19.01
N THR A 257 -6.14 -36.39 18.44
CA THR A 257 -7.35 -35.97 19.15
C THR A 257 -8.19 -37.11 19.72
N VAL A 258 -7.88 -38.37 19.43
CA VAL A 258 -8.71 -39.53 19.82
C VAL A 258 -9.00 -39.63 21.32
N GLU A 259 -8.09 -39.17 22.17
CA GLU A 259 -8.25 -39.21 23.63
C GLU A 259 -8.85 -37.93 24.21
N THR A 260 -8.52 -36.77 23.62
CA THR A 260 -8.81 -35.45 24.21
C THR A 260 -10.05 -34.80 23.62
N ASP A 261 -10.31 -35.01 22.33
CA ASP A 261 -11.50 -34.57 21.62
C ASP A 261 -11.96 -35.65 20.62
N PRO A 262 -12.68 -36.68 21.10
CA PRO A 262 -13.15 -37.77 20.26
C PRO A 262 -14.10 -37.32 19.16
N GLY A 263 -14.79 -36.18 19.34
CA GLY A 263 -15.66 -35.59 18.33
C GLY A 263 -14.88 -35.11 17.11
N ASP A 264 -13.80 -34.34 17.36
CA ASP A 264 -12.90 -33.90 16.29
C ASP A 264 -12.18 -35.08 15.61
N SER A 265 -11.78 -36.10 16.38
CA SER A 265 -11.19 -37.33 15.84
C SER A 265 -12.13 -38.03 14.84
N ILE A 266 -13.43 -38.16 15.16
CA ILE A 266 -14.44 -38.72 14.24
C ILE A 266 -14.54 -37.90 12.95
N VAL A 267 -14.58 -36.56 13.05
CA VAL A 267 -14.63 -35.68 11.86
C VAL A 267 -13.40 -35.89 10.97
N ASN A 268 -12.20 -35.94 11.56
CA ASN A 268 -10.96 -36.17 10.85
C ASN A 268 -10.91 -37.58 10.19
N LEU A 269 -11.46 -38.62 10.82
CA LEU A 269 -11.60 -39.95 10.21
C LEU A 269 -12.57 -39.96 9.02
N LEU A 270 -13.68 -39.22 9.09
CA LEU A 270 -14.61 -39.08 7.96
C LEU A 270 -13.94 -38.38 6.78
N LEU A 271 -13.16 -37.32 7.04
CA LEU A 271 -12.37 -36.63 6.02
C LEU A 271 -11.29 -37.55 5.42
N THR A 272 -10.58 -38.31 6.25
CA THR A 272 -9.61 -39.33 5.81
C THR A 272 -10.27 -40.28 4.82
N LYS A 273 -11.42 -40.86 5.17
CA LYS A 273 -12.14 -41.80 4.30
C LYS A 273 -12.59 -41.18 3.00
N LYS A 274 -13.13 -39.96 3.04
CA LYS A 274 -13.55 -39.22 1.85
C LYS A 274 -12.37 -39.02 0.90
N HIS A 275 -11.23 -38.54 1.42
CA HIS A 275 -10.09 -38.19 0.59
C HIS A 275 -9.30 -39.41 0.10
N ALA A 276 -9.19 -40.48 0.89
CA ALA A 276 -8.64 -41.75 0.43
C ALA A 276 -9.43 -42.33 -0.76
N LYS A 277 -10.77 -42.25 -0.70
CA LYS A 277 -11.63 -42.63 -1.83
C LYS A 277 -11.38 -41.80 -3.08
N LEU A 278 -11.24 -40.47 -2.93
CA LEU A 278 -10.96 -39.56 -4.05
C LEU A 278 -9.57 -39.78 -4.65
N ALA A 279 -8.59 -40.17 -3.83
CA ALA A 279 -7.25 -40.53 -4.28
C ALA A 279 -7.16 -41.95 -4.86
N ASN A 280 -8.21 -42.77 -4.71
CA ASN A 280 -8.20 -44.20 -5.02
C ASN A 280 -7.08 -44.98 -4.29
N VAL A 281 -6.88 -44.67 -3.00
CA VAL A 281 -5.90 -45.35 -2.14
C VAL A 281 -6.59 -46.13 -1.03
N ARG A 282 -5.88 -47.12 -0.48
CA ARG A 282 -6.36 -47.87 0.69
C ARG A 282 -6.30 -47.00 1.93
N LEU A 283 -7.22 -47.23 2.85
CA LEU A 283 -7.14 -46.64 4.19
C LEU A 283 -5.90 -47.16 4.93
N PRO A 284 -5.33 -46.38 5.86
CA PRO A 284 -4.29 -46.84 6.76
C PRO A 284 -4.71 -48.13 7.50
N ALA A 285 -3.75 -49.03 7.77
CA ALA A 285 -4.04 -50.36 8.31
C ALA A 285 -4.72 -50.30 9.69
N ASP A 286 -4.36 -49.32 10.50
CA ASP A 286 -4.88 -49.05 11.84
C ASP A 286 -6.12 -48.14 11.84
N PHE A 287 -6.69 -47.81 10.68
CA PHE A 287 -7.84 -46.91 10.59
C PHE A 287 -9.05 -47.39 11.39
N GLU A 288 -9.40 -48.66 11.28
CA GLU A 288 -10.56 -49.24 11.96
C GLU A 288 -10.39 -49.27 13.48
N GLU A 289 -9.17 -49.49 13.95
CA GLU A 289 -8.82 -49.44 15.38
C GLU A 289 -9.03 -48.03 15.94
N ILE A 290 -8.41 -47.01 15.31
CA ILE A 290 -8.54 -45.61 15.73
C ILE A 290 -9.99 -45.16 15.67
N LYS A 291 -10.74 -45.58 14.65
CA LYS A 291 -12.17 -45.28 14.53
C LYS A 291 -12.98 -45.85 15.68
N ASN A 292 -12.81 -47.13 16.01
CA ASN A 292 -13.54 -47.76 17.11
C ASN A 292 -13.20 -47.09 18.45
N LYS A 293 -11.92 -46.73 18.64
CA LYS A 293 -11.47 -46.00 19.81
C LYS A 293 -12.14 -44.62 19.94
N ALA A 294 -12.17 -43.84 18.85
CA ALA A 294 -12.82 -42.52 18.83
C ALA A 294 -14.32 -42.61 19.18
N TYR A 295 -15.04 -43.60 18.62
CA TYR A 295 -16.46 -43.80 18.96
C TYR A 295 -16.67 -44.19 20.43
N ASN A 296 -15.85 -45.11 20.96
CA ASN A 296 -15.95 -45.53 22.36
C ASN A 296 -15.68 -44.36 23.32
N ASN A 297 -14.62 -43.58 23.07
CA ASN A 297 -14.30 -42.40 23.87
C ASN A 297 -15.39 -41.32 23.76
N GLY A 298 -15.98 -41.15 22.57
CA GLY A 298 -17.10 -40.23 22.34
C GLY A 298 -18.39 -40.62 23.09
N ILE A 299 -18.68 -41.93 23.20
CA ILE A 299 -19.81 -42.43 24.00
C ILE A 299 -19.55 -42.23 25.50
N ASN A 300 -18.35 -42.58 25.96
CA ASN A 300 -17.99 -42.49 27.39
C ASN A 300 -17.98 -41.04 27.90
N SER A 301 -17.51 -40.09 27.09
CA SER A 301 -17.51 -38.66 27.43
C SER A 301 -18.91 -38.02 27.49
N LYS A 302 -19.91 -38.60 26.83
CA LYS A 302 -21.32 -38.17 26.94
C LYS A 302 -22.01 -38.72 28.19
N ASN A 303 -21.55 -39.85 28.73
CA ASN A 303 -22.11 -40.49 29.92
C ASN A 303 -21.55 -39.93 31.25
N GLN A 304 -20.57 -39.02 31.18
CA GLN A 304 -19.92 -38.39 32.34
C GLN A 304 -20.29 -36.90 32.51
N ARG A 305 -21.24 -36.39 31.71
CA ARG A 305 -21.82 -35.04 31.83
C ARG A 305 -23.26 -35.16 32.34
#